data_AF-A0A5D2GSI9-F1
#
_entry.id   AF-A0A5D2GSI9-F1
#
_cell.length_a   1.000
_cell.length_b   1.000
_cell.length_c   1.000
_cell.angle_alpha   90.00
_cell.angle_beta   90.00
_cell.angle_gamma   90.00
#
_symmetry.space_group_name_H-M   'P 1'
#
loop_
_entity.id
_entity.type
_entity.pdbx_description
1 polymer ?
#
loop_
_entity_poly.entity_id
_entity_poly.type
_entity_poly.pdbx_seq_one_letter_code
_entity_poly.pdbx_strand_id
1 'polypeptide(L)'
;MRIRVRIDVRNPLMRRKKLILANKGCTYARFQYERLSIFCFLRGRLGHPERFCPAKIVHGKKELVFEWDLSIKAVPRKAMVATSP
;
A
#
# COMPACT_ATOMS: atom_id res chain seq x y z
N MET A 1 14.04 -2.18 -15.95
CA MET A 1 13.53 -3.56 -15.74
C MET A 1 12.08 -3.51 -15.26
N ARG A 2 11.15 -4.30 -15.84
CA ARG A 2 9.73 -4.33 -15.45
C ARG A 2 9.29 -5.77 -15.25
N ILE A 3 8.75 -6.09 -14.08
CA ILE A 3 8.22 -7.43 -13.75
C ILE A 3 6.69 -7.34 -13.68
N ARG A 4 5.99 -8.35 -14.21
CA ARG A 4 4.53 -8.48 -14.06
C ARG A 4 4.24 -9.65 -13.14
N VAL A 5 3.39 -9.44 -12.14
CA VAL A 5 3.00 -10.45 -11.16
C VAL A 5 1.49 -10.45 -10.98
N ARG A 6 0.92 -11.59 -10.60
CA ARG A 6 -0.47 -11.68 -10.13
C ARG A 6 -0.47 -11.47 -8.61
N ILE A 7 -1.39 -10.65 -8.13
CA ILE A 7 -1.60 -10.39 -6.70
C ILE A 7 -3.05 -10.74 -6.33
N ASP A 8 -3.24 -11.35 -5.16
CA ASP A 8 -4.59 -11.53 -4.61
C ASP A 8 -5.04 -10.22 -3.96
N VAL A 9 -5.98 -9.54 -4.60
CA VAL A 9 -6.51 -8.24 -4.18
C VAL A 9 -7.36 -8.30 -2.91
N ARG A 10 -7.74 -9.50 -2.47
CA ARG A 10 -8.48 -9.73 -1.22
C ARG A 10 -7.57 -9.64 0.00
N ASN A 11 -6.25 -9.75 -0.21
CA ASN A 11 -5.25 -9.58 0.84
C ASN A 11 -4.76 -8.12 0.89
N PRO A 12 -4.25 -7.67 2.05
CA PRO A 12 -3.61 -6.38 2.13
C PRO A 12 -2.45 -6.29 1.13
N LEU A 13 -2.27 -5.14 0.49
CA LEU A 13 -1.13 -4.91 -0.41
C LEU A 13 0.20 -5.08 0.34
N MET A 14 1.30 -5.31 -0.36
CA MET A 14 2.61 -5.43 0.28
C MET A 14 3.22 -4.03 0.47
N ARG A 15 3.64 -3.65 1.68
CA ARG A 15 4.35 -2.35 1.93
C ARG A 15 5.84 -2.44 1.74
N ARG A 16 6.42 -3.58 2.13
CA ARG A 16 7.85 -3.82 2.03
C ARG A 16 8.15 -5.30 1.87
N LYS A 17 9.25 -5.61 1.21
CA LYS A 17 9.82 -6.95 1.12
C LYS A 17 11.24 -6.91 1.65
N LYS A 18 11.55 -7.80 2.59
CA LYS A 18 12.93 -8.01 3.04
C LYS A 18 13.70 -8.66 1.89
N LEU A 19 14.79 -8.03 1.49
CA LEU A 19 15.75 -8.53 0.52
C LEU A 19 16.99 -8.98 1.29
N ILE A 20 17.44 -10.19 1.00
CA ILE A 20 18.69 -10.74 1.53
C ILE A 20 19.74 -10.52 0.45
N LEU A 21 20.82 -9.82 0.81
CA LEU A 21 21.93 -9.55 -0.09
C LEU A 21 22.94 -10.69 -0.03
N ALA A 22 23.73 -10.86 -1.08
CA ALA A 22 24.77 -11.88 -1.16
C ALA A 22 25.81 -11.77 -0.03
N ASN A 23 26.06 -10.55 0.46
CA ASN A 23 26.98 -10.28 1.57
C ASN A 23 26.36 -10.53 2.97
N LYS A 24 25.29 -11.32 3.06
CA LYS A 24 24.52 -11.59 4.30
C LYS A 24 23.85 -10.36 4.94
N GLY A 25 23.92 -9.19 4.29
CA GLY A 25 23.15 -8.01 4.68
C GLY A 25 21.66 -8.19 4.39
N CYS A 26 20.83 -7.36 5.02
CA CYS A 26 19.42 -7.27 4.66
C CYS A 26 18.99 -5.82 4.42
N THR A 27 18.15 -5.62 3.43
CA THR A 27 17.49 -4.34 3.17
C THR A 27 16.00 -4.56 2.95
N TYR A 28 15.22 -3.48 2.95
CA TYR A 28 13.80 -3.52 2.64
C TYR A 28 13.53 -2.74 1.36
N ALA A 29 13.00 -3.43 0.35
CA ALA A 29 12.34 -2.76 -0.76
C ALA A 29 10.99 -2.25 -0.27
N ARG A 30 10.77 -0.93 -0.31
CA ARG A 30 9.46 -0.32 -0.04
C ARG A 30 8.65 -0.28 -1.33
N PHE A 31 7.35 -0.56 -1.23
CA PHE A 31 6.44 -0.55 -2.36
C PHE A 31 5.52 0.65 -2.27
N GLN A 32 5.42 1.36 -3.38
CA GLN A 32 4.40 2.38 -3.61
C GLN A 32 3.68 2.04 -4.91
N TYR A 33 2.39 2.32 -4.95
CA TYR A 33 1.51 1.86 -6.01
C TYR A 33 1.04 3.06 -6.85
N GLU A 34 1.32 3.02 -8.14
CA GLU A 34 0.69 3.91 -9.12
C GLU A 34 -0.76 3.44 -9.37
N ARG A 35 -1.67 4.38 -9.66
CA ARG A 35 -3.08 4.09 -10.01
C ARG A 35 -3.79 3.18 -9.01
N LEU A 36 -3.52 3.38 -7.71
CA LEU A 36 -4.21 2.70 -6.63
C LEU A 36 -5.72 2.98 -6.76
N SER A 37 -6.50 1.96 -7.10
CA SER A 37 -7.96 2.06 -7.26
C SER A 37 -8.65 2.26 -5.90
N ILE A 38 -9.94 1.95 -5.81
CA ILE A 38 -10.67 1.94 -4.54
C ILE A 38 -9.90 1.08 -3.53
N PHE A 39 -9.42 1.72 -2.45
CA PHE A 39 -8.53 1.15 -1.45
C PHE A 39 -9.06 1.46 -0.05
N CYS A 40 -8.95 0.49 0.85
CA CYS A 40 -9.40 0.58 2.22
C CYS A 40 -8.21 0.78 3.16
N PHE A 41 -8.00 1.99 3.68
CA PHE A 41 -6.92 2.34 4.60
C PHE A 41 -7.06 1.68 5.99
N LEU A 42 -8.23 1.12 6.32
CA LEU A 42 -8.40 0.33 7.54
C LEU A 42 -7.70 -1.02 7.46
N ARG A 43 -7.71 -1.68 6.29
CA ARG A 43 -7.22 -3.07 6.14
C ARG A 43 -6.22 -3.29 5.01
N GLY A 44 -5.93 -2.27 4.22
CA GLY A 44 -4.95 -2.33 3.15
C GLY A 44 -5.39 -3.03 1.87
N ARG A 45 -6.69 -3.24 1.69
CA ARG A 45 -7.24 -4.08 0.61
C ARG A 45 -7.84 -3.22 -0.50
N LEU A 46 -7.89 -3.78 -1.70
CA LEU A 46 -8.56 -3.15 -2.84
C LEU A 46 -10.05 -3.55 -2.90
N GLY A 47 -10.81 -2.77 -3.66
CA GLY A 47 -12.20 -3.09 -4.05
C GLY A 47 -13.28 -2.41 -3.22
N HIS A 48 -12.95 -1.81 -2.07
CA HIS A 48 -13.91 -1.05 -1.26
C HIS A 48 -13.22 0.08 -0.48
N PRO A 49 -13.92 1.20 -0.23
CA PRO A 49 -13.50 2.24 0.72
C PRO A 49 -13.87 1.84 2.15
N GLU A 50 -13.36 2.58 3.13
CA GLU A 50 -13.49 2.28 4.55
C GLU A 50 -14.94 2.23 5.03
N ARG A 51 -15.80 3.08 4.45
CA ARG A 51 -17.25 3.10 4.74
C ARG A 51 -17.97 1.78 4.46
N PHE A 52 -17.44 0.97 3.53
CA PHE A 52 -17.97 -0.34 3.19
C PHE A 52 -17.09 -1.48 3.71
N CYS A 53 -16.12 -1.19 4.58
CA CYS A 53 -15.27 -2.20 5.15
C CYS A 53 -16.04 -3.04 6.18
N PRO A 54 -16.04 -4.38 6.07
CA PRO A 54 -16.68 -5.25 7.06
C PRO A 54 -16.22 -4.99 8.50
N ALA A 55 -14.96 -4.60 8.70
CA ALA A 55 -14.47 -4.23 10.03
C ALA A 55 -15.24 -3.05 10.62
N LYS A 56 -15.56 -2.04 9.79
CA LYS A 56 -16.33 -0.85 10.20
C LYS A 56 -17.80 -1.17 10.41
N ILE A 57 -18.37 -2.03 9.58
CA ILE A 57 -19.77 -2.50 9.73
C ILE A 57 -19.94 -3.25 11.05
N VAL A 58 -19.00 -4.13 11.41
CA VAL A 58 -19.05 -4.93 12.65
C VAL A 58 -18.77 -4.09 13.89
N HIS A 59 -17.82 -3.15 13.84
CA HIS A 59 -17.37 -2.40 15.03
C HIS A 59 -18.13 -1.07 15.25
N GLY A 60 -18.99 -0.66 14.31
CA GLY A 60 -19.84 0.52 14.45
C GLY A 60 -19.04 1.81 14.64
N LYS A 61 -19.37 2.58 15.70
CA LYS A 61 -18.76 3.88 16.04
C LYS A 61 -17.45 3.79 16.82
N LYS A 62 -16.90 2.60 17.07
CA LYS A 62 -15.58 2.50 17.72
C LYS A 62 -14.54 3.22 16.86
N GLU A 63 -13.65 3.94 17.50
CA GLU A 63 -12.52 4.57 16.82
C GLU A 63 -11.66 3.48 16.18
N LEU A 64 -11.59 3.47 14.86
CA LEU A 64 -10.81 2.50 14.11
C LEU A 64 -9.46 3.11 13.77
N VAL A 65 -8.39 2.39 14.10
CA VAL A 65 -7.04 2.80 13.70
C VAL A 65 -6.86 2.50 12.22
N PHE A 66 -6.50 3.53 11.47
CA PHE A 66 -6.11 3.40 10.08
C PHE A 66 -4.68 2.87 10.04
N GLU A 67 -4.52 1.56 9.82
CA GLU A 67 -3.20 0.95 9.77
C GLU A 67 -2.37 1.44 8.58
N TRP A 68 -3.02 1.99 7.55
CA TRP A 68 -2.44 2.43 6.29
C TRP A 68 -2.58 3.94 6.12
N ASP A 69 -1.60 4.54 5.44
CA ASP A 69 -1.56 5.97 5.15
C ASP A 69 -1.22 6.21 3.66
N LEU A 70 -1.11 7.49 3.29
CA LEU A 70 -0.83 7.92 1.92
C LEU A 70 0.56 7.50 1.40
N SER A 71 1.49 7.04 2.26
CA SER A 71 2.82 6.59 1.83
C SER A 71 2.76 5.39 0.88
N ILE A 72 1.64 4.68 0.84
CA ILE A 72 1.39 3.58 -0.09
C ILE A 72 1.21 4.05 -1.54
N LYS A 73 0.85 5.32 -1.76
CA LYS A 73 0.68 5.88 -3.11
C LYS A 73 2.03 6.32 -3.67
N ALA A 74 2.28 5.96 -4.92
CA ALA A 74 3.43 6.48 -5.64
C ALA A 74 3.21 7.97 -5.96
N VAL A 75 4.24 8.79 -5.75
CA VAL A 75 4.22 10.19 -6.19
C VAL A 75 4.17 10.20 -7.72
N PRO A 76 3.29 11.01 -8.35
CA PRO A 76 3.26 11.11 -9.81
C PRO A 76 4.63 11.52 -10.34
N ARG A 77 5.15 10.79 -11.34
CA ARG A 77 6.48 11.06 -11.90
C ARG A 77 6.68 12.51 -12.38
N LYS A 78 5.61 13.18 -12.83
CA LYS A 78 5.66 14.61 -13.21
C LYS A 78 5.93 15.55 -12.03
N ALA A 79 5.45 15.21 -10.84
CA ALA A 79 5.66 16.01 -9.63
C ALA A 79 7.08 15.84 -9.07
N MET A 80 7.69 14.64 -9.19
CA MET A 80 9.06 14.39 -8.74
C MET A 80 10.12 15.24 -9.47
N VAL A 81 9.94 15.50 -10.76
CA VAL A 81 10.89 16.31 -11.54
C VAL A 81 10.92 17.77 -11.05
N ALA A 82 9.81 18.28 -10.51
CA ALA A 82 9.72 19.66 -10.02
C ALA A 82 10.34 19.88 -8.62
N THR A 83 10.75 18.82 -7.92
CA THR A 83 11.30 18.90 -6.55
C THR A 83 12.77 18.47 -6.47
N SER A 84 13.42 18.27 -7.61
CA SER A 84 14.87 18.02 -7.67
C SER A 84 15.60 19.36 -7.76
N PRO A 85 16.58 19.65 -6.89
CA PRO A 85 17.38 20.88 -6.96
C PRO A 85 18.22 20.95 -8.23
#